data_AF-A0A435SJS9-F1
#
_entry.id   AF-A0A435SJS9-F1
#
_cell.length_a   1.000
_cell.length_b   1.000
_cell.length_c   1.000
_cell.angle_alpha   90.00
_cell.angle_beta   90.00
_cell.angle_gamma   90.00
#
_symmetry.space_group_name_H-M   'P 1'
#
loop_
_entity.id
_entity.type
_entity.pdbx_description
1 polymer ?
#
loop_
_entity_poly.entity_id
_entity_poly.type
_entity_poly.pdbx_seq_one_letter_code
_entity_poly.pdbx_strand_id
1 'polypeptide(L)'
;IQVGTSITEIAATSKQQQATATEIAATTTEIRATAKEISATSNELVRTMNEVSTVAEQTAAVAGGGQAGLTRMEETMQQVMEAAGAINSKLAILSEKAGSINQVVTTITKVADQTNLLSLNASIEAEKAGQYGRGFAVVATEIRRLADQTAVSTYDIEQMVKDIQSAVAAGVMGMDKFSEQVRRGMQEIQQVGGQLFEIIQQVQGLVPRFEVANEGMQAQATGAGQISDTLTQLSEAAQQTVESLQQSTLAIDELNQVSGGMRSSISRFKLRA
;
A
#
# COMPACT_ATOMS: atom_id res chain seq x y z
N ILE A 1 86.64 -13.48 14.19
CA ILE A 1 85.95 -12.94 12.99
C ILE A 1 84.45 -13.22 13.11
N GLN A 2 84.07 -14.46 13.38
CA GLN A 2 82.67 -14.93 13.56
C GLN A 2 81.81 -14.07 14.53
N VAL A 3 82.35 -13.64 15.68
CA VAL A 3 81.61 -12.86 16.68
C VAL A 3 81.19 -11.46 16.16
N GLY A 4 82.04 -10.79 15.36
CA GLY A 4 81.73 -9.47 14.82
C GLY A 4 80.66 -9.49 13.72
N THR A 5 80.68 -10.54 12.88
CA THR A 5 79.62 -10.78 11.89
C THR A 5 78.28 -11.08 12.55
N SER A 6 78.23 -11.94 13.58
CA SER A 6 76.98 -12.23 14.31
C SER A 6 76.42 -11.00 15.03
N ILE A 7 77.26 -10.16 15.65
CA ILE A 7 76.83 -8.88 16.25
C ILE A 7 76.18 -7.96 15.20
N THR A 8 76.76 -7.88 14.00
CA THR A 8 76.24 -7.04 12.92
C THR A 8 74.92 -7.57 12.36
N GLU A 9 74.77 -8.88 12.23
CA GLU A 9 73.51 -9.54 11.82
C GLU A 9 72.39 -9.35 12.86
N ILE A 10 72.70 -9.49 14.15
CA ILE A 10 71.72 -9.26 15.23
C ILE A 10 71.32 -7.78 15.26
N ALA A 11 72.26 -6.84 15.11
CA ALA A 11 71.95 -5.41 15.03
C ALA A 11 70.98 -5.09 13.87
N ALA A 12 71.26 -5.65 12.68
CA ALA A 12 70.41 -5.48 11.50
C ALA A 12 69.00 -6.05 11.73
N THR A 13 68.92 -7.25 12.32
CA THR A 13 67.64 -7.92 12.61
C THR A 13 66.85 -7.17 13.67
N SER A 14 67.50 -6.67 14.72
CA SER A 14 66.88 -5.86 15.79
C SER A 14 66.26 -4.58 15.23
N LYS A 15 67.00 -3.88 14.36
CA LYS A 15 66.53 -2.67 13.68
C LYS A 15 65.34 -2.96 12.74
N GLN A 16 65.38 -4.08 12.03
CA GLN A 16 64.26 -4.50 11.18
C GLN A 16 63.02 -4.85 12.00
N GLN A 17 63.17 -5.61 13.09
CA GLN A 17 62.06 -5.93 14.01
C GLN A 17 61.47 -4.66 14.65
N GLN A 18 62.29 -3.65 14.94
CA GLN A 18 61.81 -2.39 15.50
C GLN A 18 60.92 -1.64 14.51
N ALA A 19 61.32 -1.60 13.23
CA ALA A 19 60.50 -1.02 12.17
C ALA A 19 59.17 -1.77 12.02
N THR A 20 59.21 -3.10 11.99
CA THR A 20 58.00 -3.94 11.92
C THR A 20 57.08 -3.75 13.14
N ALA A 21 57.62 -3.68 14.36
CA ALA A 21 56.82 -3.44 15.56
C ALA A 21 56.14 -2.07 15.55
N THR A 22 56.81 -1.04 15.03
CA THR A 22 56.23 0.30 14.85
C THR A 22 55.09 0.29 13.82
N GLU A 23 55.27 -0.44 12.72
CA GLU A 23 54.24 -0.62 11.68
C GLU A 23 53.02 -1.40 12.21
N ILE A 24 53.25 -2.44 13.03
CA ILE A 24 52.18 -3.17 13.73
C ILE A 24 51.40 -2.22 14.65
N ALA A 25 52.06 -1.34 15.42
CA ALA A 25 51.37 -0.39 16.29
C ALA A 25 50.50 0.61 15.50
N ALA A 26 51.00 1.09 14.35
CA ALA A 26 50.26 1.99 13.47
C ALA A 26 49.02 1.31 12.88
N THR A 27 49.18 0.14 12.26
CA THR A 27 48.08 -0.65 11.69
C THR A 27 47.06 -1.07 12.74
N THR A 28 47.52 -1.42 13.95
CA THR A 28 46.65 -1.74 15.09
C THR A 28 45.74 -0.57 15.48
N THR A 29 46.27 0.66 15.44
CA THR A 29 45.51 1.88 15.73
C THR A 29 44.43 2.12 14.67
N GLU A 30 44.76 1.90 13.41
CA GLU A 30 43.81 2.02 12.29
C GLU A 30 42.69 0.99 12.40
N ILE A 31 43.00 -0.30 12.60
CA ILE A 31 41.99 -1.35 12.76
C ILE A 31 41.10 -1.07 13.98
N ARG A 32 41.66 -0.49 15.06
CA ARG A 32 40.90 -0.13 16.26
C ARG A 32 39.88 0.96 15.97
N ALA A 33 40.23 1.94 15.13
CA ALA A 33 39.30 2.98 14.68
C ALA A 33 38.16 2.35 13.86
N THR A 34 38.47 1.46 12.92
CA THR A 34 37.46 0.71 12.15
C THR A 34 36.56 -0.13 13.04
N ALA A 35 37.10 -0.80 14.06
CA ALA A 35 36.30 -1.57 15.01
C ALA A 35 35.33 -0.66 15.80
N LYS A 36 35.77 0.53 16.23
CA LYS A 36 34.87 1.50 16.86
C LYS A 36 33.76 1.97 15.93
N GLU A 37 34.07 2.21 14.66
CA GLU A 37 33.07 2.58 13.65
C GLU A 37 32.07 1.44 13.41
N ILE A 38 32.50 0.19 13.33
CA ILE A 38 31.61 -0.97 13.22
C ILE A 38 30.67 -1.04 14.43
N SER A 39 31.19 -0.84 15.64
CA SER A 39 30.36 -0.85 16.85
C SER A 39 29.32 0.28 16.85
N ALA A 40 29.74 1.50 16.49
CA ALA A 40 28.86 2.65 16.41
C ALA A 40 27.76 2.48 15.35
N THR A 41 28.12 2.03 14.15
CA THR A 41 27.17 1.78 13.05
C THR A 41 26.21 0.65 13.37
N SER A 42 26.68 -0.42 14.02
CA SER A 42 25.82 -1.51 14.47
C SER A 42 24.76 -1.02 15.46
N ASN A 43 25.13 -0.20 16.44
CA ASN A 43 24.18 0.38 17.40
C ASN A 43 23.16 1.31 16.73
N GLU A 44 23.57 2.11 15.74
CA GLU A 44 22.65 2.96 15.00
C GLU A 44 21.69 2.14 14.12
N LEU A 45 22.16 1.03 13.55
CA LEU A 45 21.33 0.11 12.80
C LEU A 45 20.29 -0.59 13.69
N VAL A 46 20.65 -0.97 14.93
CA VAL A 46 19.69 -1.46 15.94
C VAL A 46 18.58 -0.43 16.18
N ARG A 47 18.95 0.85 16.39
CA ARG A 47 17.99 1.95 16.59
C ARG A 47 17.06 2.10 15.39
N THR A 48 17.64 2.08 14.19
CA THR A 48 16.90 2.17 12.92
C THR A 48 15.93 0.99 12.76
N MET A 49 16.34 -0.23 13.08
CA MET A 49 15.47 -1.41 12.99
C MET A 49 14.27 -1.32 13.93
N ASN A 50 14.45 -0.79 15.13
CA ASN A 50 13.33 -0.56 16.07
C ASN A 50 12.33 0.48 15.53
N GLU A 51 12.82 1.56 14.92
CA GLU A 51 11.96 2.56 14.27
C GLU A 51 11.18 1.94 13.09
N VAL A 52 11.85 1.16 12.25
CA VAL A 52 11.22 0.46 11.11
C VAL A 52 10.17 -0.53 11.61
N SER A 53 10.44 -1.28 12.70
CA SER A 53 9.46 -2.18 13.31
C SER A 53 8.20 -1.43 13.78
N THR A 54 8.38 -0.27 14.41
CA THR A 54 7.25 0.58 14.86
C THR A 54 6.42 1.06 13.67
N VAL A 55 7.08 1.51 12.59
CA VAL A 55 6.39 1.96 11.37
C VAL A 55 5.65 0.79 10.68
N ALA A 56 6.24 -0.41 10.69
CA ALA A 56 5.62 -1.61 10.18
C ALA A 56 4.33 -1.93 10.98
N GLU A 57 4.38 -1.94 12.30
CA GLU A 57 3.20 -2.16 13.15
C GLU A 57 2.09 -1.12 12.90
N GLN A 58 2.45 0.16 12.80
CA GLN A 58 1.49 1.22 12.47
C GLN A 58 0.88 1.02 11.07
N THR A 59 1.69 0.61 10.09
CA THR A 59 1.21 0.33 8.73
C THR A 59 0.21 -0.83 8.73
N ALA A 60 0.48 -1.90 9.47
CA ALA A 60 -0.45 -3.02 9.63
C ALA A 60 -1.76 -2.56 10.30
N ALA A 61 -1.69 -1.72 11.33
CA ALA A 61 -2.86 -1.19 12.01
C ALA A 61 -3.73 -0.31 11.09
N VAL A 62 -3.10 0.58 10.30
CA VAL A 62 -3.81 1.42 9.33
C VAL A 62 -4.44 0.59 8.22
N ALA A 63 -3.71 -0.39 7.68
CA ALA A 63 -4.25 -1.31 6.69
C ALA A 63 -5.43 -2.13 7.23
N GLY A 64 -5.34 -2.62 8.46
CA GLY A 64 -6.43 -3.32 9.14
C GLY A 64 -7.66 -2.43 9.37
N GLY A 65 -7.45 -1.16 9.74
CA GLY A 65 -8.52 -0.17 9.81
C GLY A 65 -9.18 0.09 8.46
N GLY A 66 -8.39 0.13 7.39
CA GLY A 66 -8.85 0.21 6.00
C GLY A 66 -9.74 -0.99 5.62
N GLN A 67 -9.32 -2.20 5.96
CA GLN A 67 -10.09 -3.42 5.71
C GLN A 67 -11.46 -3.38 6.41
N ALA A 68 -11.51 -2.96 7.69
CA ALA A 68 -12.78 -2.77 8.40
C ALA A 68 -13.67 -1.69 7.75
N GLY A 69 -13.06 -0.65 7.19
CA GLY A 69 -13.76 0.36 6.39
C GLY A 69 -14.38 -0.20 5.12
N LEU A 70 -13.65 -1.05 4.39
CA LEU A 70 -14.16 -1.73 3.21
C LEU A 70 -15.32 -2.67 3.53
N THR A 71 -15.26 -3.43 4.62
CA THR A 71 -16.38 -4.29 5.05
C THR A 71 -17.66 -3.49 5.30
N ARG A 72 -17.57 -2.32 5.95
CA ARG A 72 -18.72 -1.43 6.11
C ARG A 72 -19.24 -0.90 4.77
N MET A 73 -18.34 -0.67 3.81
CA MET A 73 -18.70 -0.22 2.47
C MET A 73 -19.40 -1.33 1.67
N GLU A 74 -18.97 -2.59 1.80
CA GLU A 74 -19.65 -3.76 1.23
C GLU A 74 -21.08 -3.87 1.77
N GLU A 75 -21.27 -3.76 3.09
CA GLU A 75 -22.59 -3.78 3.72
C GLU A 75 -23.48 -2.64 3.20
N THR A 76 -22.93 -1.44 3.08
CA THR A 76 -23.65 -0.27 2.54
C THR A 76 -24.05 -0.51 1.08
N MET A 77 -23.16 -1.04 0.25
CA MET A 77 -23.45 -1.34 -1.16
C MET A 77 -24.52 -2.43 -1.31
N GLN A 78 -24.52 -3.42 -0.42
CA GLN A 78 -25.57 -4.44 -0.37
C GLN A 78 -26.95 -3.82 -0.06
N GLN A 79 -27.03 -2.91 0.91
CA GLN A 79 -28.27 -2.18 1.21
C GLN A 79 -28.73 -1.30 0.03
N VAL A 80 -27.79 -0.68 -0.68
CA VAL A 80 -28.08 0.10 -1.89
C VAL A 80 -28.63 -0.78 -3.02
N MET A 81 -28.07 -1.99 -3.20
CA MET A 81 -28.58 -2.97 -4.16
C MET A 81 -30.03 -3.41 -3.84
N GLU A 82 -30.32 -3.65 -2.56
CA GLU A 82 -31.66 -4.00 -2.11
C GLU A 82 -32.66 -2.85 -2.36
N ALA A 83 -32.27 -1.62 -2.04
CA ALA A 83 -33.08 -0.43 -2.30
C ALA A 83 -33.35 -0.23 -3.81
N ALA A 84 -32.33 -0.45 -4.66
CA ALA A 84 -32.49 -0.41 -6.11
C ALA A 84 -33.48 -1.49 -6.61
N GLY A 85 -33.39 -2.71 -6.07
CA GLY A 85 -34.33 -3.79 -6.36
C GLY A 85 -35.77 -3.44 -5.98
N ALA A 86 -35.96 -2.81 -4.81
CA ALA A 86 -37.27 -2.35 -4.37
C ALA A 86 -37.86 -1.28 -5.31
N ILE A 87 -37.03 -0.33 -5.77
CA ILE A 87 -37.45 0.70 -6.74
C ILE A 87 -37.85 0.06 -8.08
N ASN A 88 -37.06 -0.90 -8.58
CA ASN A 88 -37.39 -1.64 -9.80
C ASN A 88 -38.74 -2.37 -9.69
N SER A 89 -39.03 -3.00 -8.54
CA SER A 89 -40.34 -3.61 -8.28
C SER A 89 -41.48 -2.59 -8.33
N LYS A 90 -41.30 -1.40 -7.74
CA LYS A 90 -42.31 -0.32 -7.79
C LYS A 90 -42.53 0.20 -9.21
N LEU A 91 -41.47 0.35 -10.00
CA LEU A 91 -41.57 0.75 -11.41
C LEU A 91 -42.32 -0.30 -12.24
N ALA A 92 -42.08 -1.58 -12.00
CA ALA A 92 -42.81 -2.67 -12.66
C ALA A 92 -44.32 -2.60 -12.37
N ILE A 93 -44.70 -2.41 -11.09
CA ILE A 93 -46.10 -2.22 -10.69
C ILE A 93 -46.70 -0.98 -11.39
N LEU A 94 -45.95 0.13 -11.44
CA LEU A 94 -46.43 1.36 -12.10
C LEU A 94 -46.65 1.14 -13.61
N SER A 95 -45.77 0.39 -14.27
CA SER A 95 -45.92 -0.01 -15.68
C SER A 95 -47.20 -0.81 -15.92
N GLU A 96 -47.48 -1.80 -15.07
CA GLU A 96 -48.70 -2.60 -15.13
C GLU A 96 -49.97 -1.75 -14.92
N LYS A 97 -49.94 -0.84 -13.95
CA LYS A 97 -51.06 0.09 -13.70
C LYS A 97 -51.28 1.04 -14.86
N ALA A 98 -50.22 1.59 -15.45
CA ALA A 98 -50.34 2.43 -16.64
C ALA A 98 -50.94 1.66 -17.82
N GLY A 99 -50.53 0.39 -18.04
CA GLY A 99 -51.14 -0.48 -19.03
C GLY A 99 -52.63 -0.73 -18.79
N SER A 100 -53.01 -0.98 -17.53
CA SER A 100 -54.41 -1.15 -17.14
C SER A 100 -55.25 0.11 -17.40
N ILE A 101 -54.72 1.30 -17.07
CA ILE A 101 -55.39 2.58 -17.35
C ILE A 101 -55.56 2.76 -18.86
N ASN A 102 -54.54 2.47 -19.66
CA ASN A 102 -54.62 2.58 -21.12
C ASN A 102 -55.77 1.72 -21.71
N GLN A 103 -55.97 0.51 -21.17
CA GLN A 103 -57.08 -0.37 -21.58
C GLN A 103 -58.45 0.22 -21.21
N VAL A 104 -58.58 0.83 -20.03
CA VAL A 104 -59.80 1.52 -19.60
C VAL A 104 -60.08 2.72 -20.50
N VAL A 105 -59.07 3.57 -20.74
CA VAL A 105 -59.17 4.75 -21.62
C VAL A 105 -59.62 4.35 -23.02
N THR A 106 -59.01 3.32 -23.61
CA THR A 106 -59.40 2.76 -24.91
C THR A 106 -60.88 2.32 -24.93
N THR A 107 -61.38 1.78 -23.82
CA THR A 107 -62.78 1.36 -23.69
C THR A 107 -63.71 2.56 -23.60
N ILE A 108 -63.35 3.60 -22.83
CA ILE A 108 -64.13 4.84 -22.72
C ILE A 108 -64.20 5.55 -24.07
N THR A 109 -63.10 5.62 -24.82
CA THR A 109 -63.09 6.21 -26.17
C THR A 109 -64.05 5.48 -27.09
N LYS A 110 -64.07 4.14 -27.09
CA LYS A 110 -65.06 3.34 -27.85
C LYS A 110 -66.50 3.63 -27.43
N VAL A 111 -66.77 3.78 -26.13
CA VAL A 111 -68.10 4.13 -25.62
C VAL A 111 -68.50 5.54 -26.03
N ALA A 112 -67.58 6.51 -26.00
CA ALA A 112 -67.81 7.87 -26.47
C ALA A 112 -68.14 7.89 -27.96
N ASP A 113 -67.39 7.16 -28.79
CA ASP A 113 -67.66 7.03 -30.23
C ASP A 113 -69.02 6.40 -30.51
N GLN A 114 -69.38 5.34 -29.78
CA GLN A 114 -70.71 4.72 -29.90
C GLN A 114 -71.83 5.66 -29.46
N THR A 115 -71.63 6.41 -28.38
CA THR A 115 -72.60 7.40 -27.87
C THR A 115 -72.77 8.54 -28.87
N ASN A 116 -71.68 8.98 -29.51
CA ASN A 116 -71.70 9.96 -30.58
C ASN A 116 -72.55 9.48 -31.76
N LEU A 117 -72.31 8.24 -32.23
CA LEU A 117 -73.11 7.62 -33.30
C LEU A 117 -74.59 7.45 -32.93
N LEU A 118 -74.90 7.02 -31.70
CA LEU A 118 -76.26 6.89 -31.19
C LEU A 118 -76.97 8.26 -31.16
N SER A 119 -76.28 9.29 -30.69
CA SER A 119 -76.82 10.65 -30.63
C SER A 119 -77.09 11.24 -32.01
N LEU A 120 -76.23 10.94 -33.00
CA LEU A 120 -76.44 11.32 -34.39
C LEU A 120 -77.71 10.68 -34.95
N ASN A 121 -77.89 9.37 -34.75
CA ASN A 121 -79.10 8.66 -35.18
C ASN A 121 -80.35 9.22 -34.50
N ALA A 122 -80.27 9.57 -33.20
CA ALA A 122 -81.36 10.20 -32.47
C ALA A 122 -81.69 11.60 -33.00
N SER A 123 -80.69 12.42 -33.35
CA SER A 123 -80.90 13.73 -33.99
C SER A 123 -81.60 13.57 -35.36
N ILE A 124 -81.19 12.61 -36.17
CA ILE A 124 -81.80 12.34 -37.49
C ILE A 124 -83.28 11.93 -37.33
N GLU A 125 -83.58 11.01 -36.41
CA GLU A 125 -84.98 10.57 -36.22
C GLU A 125 -85.84 11.67 -35.57
N ALA A 126 -85.25 12.54 -34.73
CA ALA A 126 -85.91 13.71 -34.18
C ALA A 126 -86.24 14.77 -35.24
N GLU A 127 -85.36 15.02 -36.22
CA GLU A 127 -85.66 15.88 -37.37
C GLU A 127 -86.79 15.30 -38.23
N LYS A 128 -86.79 13.98 -38.43
CA LYS A 128 -87.81 13.26 -39.20
C LYS A 128 -89.21 13.30 -38.55
N ALA A 129 -89.28 13.39 -37.23
CA ALA A 129 -90.52 13.59 -36.47
C ALA A 129 -91.06 15.03 -36.52
N GLY A 130 -90.36 15.97 -37.19
CA GLY A 130 -90.81 17.34 -37.42
C GLY A 130 -91.04 18.12 -36.12
N GLN A 131 -92.23 18.72 -35.96
CA GLN A 131 -92.53 19.57 -34.80
C GLN A 131 -92.56 18.80 -33.47
N TYR A 132 -92.90 17.50 -33.50
CA TYR A 132 -92.96 16.66 -32.31
C TYR A 132 -91.57 16.20 -31.82
N GLY A 133 -90.55 16.27 -32.66
CA GLY A 133 -89.18 15.85 -32.34
C GLY A 133 -88.25 16.96 -31.83
N ARG A 134 -88.70 18.23 -31.80
CA ARG A 134 -87.85 19.39 -31.43
C ARG A 134 -87.15 19.24 -30.08
N GLY A 135 -87.84 18.76 -29.05
CA GLY A 135 -87.24 18.54 -27.73
C GLY A 135 -86.18 17.44 -27.74
N PHE A 136 -86.43 16.35 -28.49
CA PHE A 136 -85.48 15.25 -28.65
C PHE A 136 -84.24 15.66 -29.46
N ALA A 137 -84.38 16.51 -30.47
CA ALA A 137 -83.25 17.01 -31.26
C ALA A 137 -82.25 17.83 -30.43
N VAL A 138 -82.75 18.65 -29.48
CA VAL A 138 -81.90 19.40 -28.55
C VAL A 138 -81.13 18.46 -27.63
N VAL A 139 -81.81 17.47 -27.05
CA VAL A 139 -81.17 16.47 -26.17
C VAL A 139 -80.12 15.65 -26.94
N ALA A 140 -80.42 15.20 -28.15
CA ALA A 140 -79.49 14.45 -28.98
C ALA A 140 -78.24 15.27 -29.35
N THR A 141 -78.40 16.57 -29.62
CA THR A 141 -77.27 17.48 -29.87
C THR A 141 -76.39 17.67 -28.63
N GLU A 142 -76.99 17.76 -27.44
CA GLU A 142 -76.22 17.90 -26.19
C GLU A 142 -75.49 16.59 -25.82
N ILE A 143 -76.12 15.43 -26.04
CA ILE A 143 -75.45 14.12 -25.89
C ILE A 143 -74.26 14.02 -26.84
N ARG A 144 -74.41 14.46 -28.09
CA ARG A 144 -73.32 14.48 -29.07
C ARG A 144 -72.15 15.33 -28.59
N ARG A 145 -72.44 16.56 -28.11
CA ARG A 145 -71.45 17.48 -27.57
C ARG A 145 -70.68 16.87 -26.39
N LEU A 146 -71.40 16.19 -25.48
CA LEU A 146 -70.78 15.49 -24.34
C LEU A 146 -69.93 14.29 -24.78
N ALA A 147 -70.36 13.54 -25.80
CA ALA A 147 -69.60 12.43 -26.36
C ALA A 147 -68.30 12.92 -27.00
N ASP A 148 -68.34 13.98 -27.81
CA ASP A 148 -67.15 14.60 -28.41
C ASP A 148 -66.20 15.14 -27.31
N GLN A 149 -66.73 15.80 -26.29
CA GLN A 149 -65.94 16.30 -25.15
C GLN A 149 -65.29 15.15 -24.36
N THR A 150 -65.98 14.02 -24.22
CA THR A 150 -65.45 12.80 -23.59
C THR A 150 -64.32 12.21 -24.43
N ALA A 151 -64.48 12.13 -25.76
CA ALA A 151 -63.46 11.62 -26.66
C ALA A 151 -62.15 12.44 -26.57
N VAL A 152 -62.25 13.77 -26.61
CA VAL A 152 -61.09 14.68 -26.43
C VAL A 152 -60.42 14.45 -25.07
N SER A 153 -61.20 14.39 -23.99
CA SER A 153 -60.66 14.16 -22.65
C SER A 153 -59.97 12.79 -22.53
N THR A 154 -60.51 11.74 -23.16
CA THR A 154 -59.87 10.42 -23.17
C THR A 154 -58.57 10.41 -23.95
N TYR A 155 -58.48 11.17 -25.05
CA TYR A 155 -57.25 11.30 -25.83
C TYR A 155 -56.14 11.98 -25.01
N ASP A 156 -56.47 13.04 -24.26
CA ASP A 156 -55.51 13.71 -23.38
C ASP A 156 -55.01 12.75 -22.27
N ILE A 157 -55.90 11.94 -21.70
CA ILE A 157 -55.51 10.91 -20.72
C ILE A 157 -54.62 9.84 -21.37
N GLU A 158 -54.93 9.40 -22.59
CA GLU A 158 -54.10 8.43 -23.32
C GLU A 158 -52.65 8.94 -23.50
N GLN A 159 -52.49 10.21 -23.87
CA GLN A 159 -51.16 10.83 -23.99
C GLN A 159 -50.43 10.87 -22.65
N MET A 160 -51.10 11.31 -21.58
CA MET A 160 -50.49 11.31 -20.23
C MET A 160 -50.06 9.89 -19.79
N VAL A 161 -50.83 8.86 -20.13
CA VAL A 161 -50.48 7.46 -19.81
C VAL A 161 -49.27 7.00 -20.62
N LYS A 162 -49.16 7.36 -21.90
CA LYS A 162 -47.98 7.07 -22.73
C LYS A 162 -46.72 7.74 -22.20
N ASP A 163 -46.84 8.99 -21.74
CA ASP A 163 -45.72 9.71 -21.11
C ASP A 163 -45.28 9.02 -19.82
N ILE A 164 -46.22 8.59 -18.98
CA ILE A 164 -45.93 7.80 -17.77
C ILE A 164 -45.22 6.49 -18.13
N GLN A 165 -45.71 5.74 -19.13
CA GLN A 165 -45.09 4.48 -19.57
C GLN A 165 -43.66 4.71 -20.06
N SER A 166 -43.44 5.77 -20.83
CA SER A 166 -42.12 6.14 -21.34
C SER A 166 -41.16 6.53 -20.20
N ALA A 167 -41.63 7.32 -19.23
CA ALA A 167 -40.86 7.70 -18.05
C ALA A 167 -40.51 6.49 -17.18
N VAL A 168 -41.44 5.54 -17.01
CA VAL A 168 -41.20 4.28 -16.29
C VAL A 168 -40.16 3.43 -16.99
N ALA A 169 -40.25 3.25 -18.31
CA ALA A 169 -39.26 2.50 -19.09
C ALA A 169 -37.86 3.12 -18.98
N ALA A 170 -37.77 4.46 -19.06
CA ALA A 170 -36.53 5.19 -18.82
C ALA A 170 -35.99 4.98 -17.39
N GLY A 171 -36.88 4.98 -16.39
CA GLY A 171 -36.54 4.71 -15.00
C GLY A 171 -35.95 3.31 -14.80
N VAL A 172 -36.55 2.28 -15.39
CA VAL A 172 -36.05 0.89 -15.31
C VAL A 172 -34.66 0.79 -15.94
N MET A 173 -34.45 1.35 -17.14
CA MET A 173 -33.12 1.37 -17.77
C MET A 173 -32.08 2.11 -16.92
N GLY A 174 -32.48 3.21 -16.26
CA GLY A 174 -31.63 3.94 -15.33
C GLY A 174 -31.23 3.09 -14.13
N MET A 175 -32.16 2.32 -13.57
CA MET A 175 -31.93 1.46 -12.41
C MET A 175 -31.11 0.22 -12.74
N ASP A 176 -31.25 -0.34 -13.95
CA ASP A 176 -30.40 -1.44 -14.41
C ASP A 176 -28.94 -0.97 -14.54
N LYS A 177 -28.72 0.22 -15.14
CA LYS A 177 -27.38 0.83 -15.18
C LYS A 177 -26.84 1.11 -13.79
N PHE A 178 -27.67 1.64 -12.89
CA PHE A 178 -27.29 1.89 -11.50
C PHE A 178 -26.84 0.61 -10.79
N SER A 179 -27.62 -0.47 -10.92
CA SER A 179 -27.31 -1.77 -10.33
C SER A 179 -25.98 -2.34 -10.85
N GLU A 180 -25.70 -2.16 -12.14
CA GLU A 180 -24.41 -2.57 -12.71
C GLU A 180 -23.24 -1.73 -12.18
N GLN A 181 -23.41 -0.41 -12.01
CA GLN A 181 -22.38 0.44 -11.40
C GLN A 181 -22.08 0.03 -9.96
N VAL A 182 -23.12 -0.26 -9.17
CA VAL A 182 -22.95 -0.75 -7.79
C VAL A 182 -22.22 -2.10 -7.77
N ARG A 183 -22.58 -3.02 -8.66
CA ARG A 183 -21.88 -4.32 -8.79
C ARG A 183 -20.39 -4.16 -9.11
N ARG A 184 -20.04 -3.25 -10.03
CA ARG A 184 -18.65 -2.93 -10.34
C ARG A 184 -17.93 -2.32 -9.14
N GLY A 185 -18.59 -1.40 -8.43
CA GLY A 185 -18.06 -0.85 -7.18
C GLY A 185 -17.77 -1.92 -6.13
N MET A 186 -18.63 -2.94 -5.99
CA MET A 186 -18.36 -4.07 -5.09
C MET A 186 -17.13 -4.89 -5.52
N GLN A 187 -16.93 -5.12 -6.82
CA GLN A 187 -15.73 -5.81 -7.32
C GLN A 187 -14.45 -5.02 -7.00
N GLU A 188 -14.47 -3.70 -7.17
CA GLU A 188 -13.35 -2.83 -6.81
C GLU A 188 -13.05 -2.89 -5.31
N ILE A 189 -14.10 -2.88 -4.47
CA ILE A 189 -13.95 -3.02 -3.00
C ILE A 189 -13.25 -4.33 -2.65
N GLN A 190 -13.67 -5.44 -3.25
CA GLN A 190 -13.05 -6.74 -3.02
C GLN A 190 -11.58 -6.77 -3.46
N GLN A 191 -11.27 -6.15 -4.60
CA GLN A 191 -9.90 -6.06 -5.09
C GLN A 191 -9.01 -5.26 -4.14
N VAL A 192 -9.47 -4.08 -3.69
CA VAL A 192 -8.73 -3.26 -2.71
C VAL A 192 -8.60 -3.99 -1.38
N GLY A 193 -9.64 -4.73 -0.96
CA GLY A 193 -9.61 -5.58 0.23
C GLY A 193 -8.51 -6.64 0.16
N GLY A 194 -8.37 -7.31 -0.99
CA GLY A 194 -7.29 -8.26 -1.23
C GLY A 194 -5.90 -7.61 -1.17
N GLN A 195 -5.73 -6.43 -1.77
CA GLN A 195 -4.47 -5.68 -1.73
C GLN A 195 -4.08 -5.27 -0.32
N LEU A 196 -5.04 -4.80 0.50
CA LEU A 196 -4.78 -4.50 1.91
C LEU A 196 -4.39 -5.74 2.71
N PHE A 197 -5.03 -6.88 2.44
CA PHE A 197 -4.67 -8.15 3.07
C PHE A 197 -3.23 -8.55 2.74
N GLU A 198 -2.81 -8.42 1.48
CA GLU A 198 -1.43 -8.68 1.06
C GLU A 198 -0.43 -7.74 1.77
N ILE A 199 -0.76 -6.45 1.91
CA ILE A 199 0.07 -5.49 2.65
C ILE A 199 0.24 -5.95 4.11
N ILE A 200 -0.86 -6.32 4.78
CA ILE A 200 -0.82 -6.81 6.16
C ILE A 200 0.08 -8.04 6.29
N GLN A 201 -0.04 -9.01 5.37
CA GLN A 201 0.80 -10.21 5.34
C GLN A 201 2.28 -9.89 5.13
N GLN A 202 2.60 -9.02 4.17
CA GLN A 202 3.98 -8.62 3.90
C GLN A 202 4.61 -7.92 5.10
N VAL A 203 3.87 -7.01 5.73
CA VAL A 203 4.32 -6.28 6.92
C VAL A 203 4.55 -7.21 8.11
N GLN A 204 3.63 -8.13 8.39
CA GLN A 204 3.82 -9.14 9.45
C GLN A 204 5.02 -10.06 9.15
N GLY A 205 5.29 -10.36 7.88
CA GLY A 205 6.45 -11.12 7.46
C GLY A 205 7.80 -10.41 7.65
N LEU A 206 7.81 -9.09 7.89
CA LEU A 206 9.04 -8.33 8.14
C LEU A 206 9.49 -8.43 9.60
N VAL A 207 8.58 -8.58 10.56
CA VAL A 207 8.87 -8.66 12.00
C VAL A 207 9.99 -9.66 12.33
N PRO A 208 9.90 -10.96 11.93
CA PRO A 208 10.97 -11.92 12.22
C PRO A 208 12.28 -11.59 11.51
N ARG A 209 12.24 -10.87 10.38
CA ARG A 209 13.46 -10.44 9.67
C ARG A 209 14.16 -9.32 10.41
N PHE A 210 13.41 -8.42 11.04
CA PHE A 210 13.97 -7.36 11.87
C PHE A 210 14.61 -7.93 13.14
N GLU A 211 14.01 -8.93 13.77
CA GLU A 211 14.61 -9.63 14.92
C GLU A 211 15.97 -10.23 14.56
N VAL A 212 16.05 -11.00 13.47
CA VAL A 212 17.31 -11.59 12.98
C VAL A 212 18.35 -10.52 12.64
N ALA A 213 17.94 -9.42 12.02
CA ALA A 213 18.85 -8.31 11.72
C ALA A 213 19.38 -7.67 13.00
N ASN A 214 18.52 -7.47 14.00
CA ASN A 214 18.87 -6.89 15.28
C ASN A 214 19.88 -7.75 16.06
N GLU A 215 19.65 -9.07 16.08
CA GLU A 215 20.59 -10.05 16.64
C GLU A 215 21.96 -9.99 15.93
N GLY A 216 21.96 -9.93 14.59
CA GLY A 216 23.17 -9.80 13.79
C GLY A 216 23.96 -8.51 14.09
N MET A 217 23.27 -7.39 14.25
CA MET A 217 23.89 -6.11 14.62
C MET A 217 24.46 -6.14 16.04
N GLN A 218 23.73 -6.74 16.99
CA GLN A 218 24.21 -6.89 18.36
C GLN A 218 25.48 -7.76 18.42
N ALA A 219 25.52 -8.83 17.62
CA ALA A 219 26.70 -9.67 17.46
C ALA A 219 27.88 -8.91 16.84
N GLN A 220 27.65 -8.09 15.80
CA GLN A 220 28.70 -7.23 15.23
C GLN A 220 29.23 -6.20 16.22
N ALA A 221 28.36 -5.53 16.97
CA ALA A 221 28.77 -4.56 17.99
C ALA A 221 29.66 -5.21 19.06
N THR A 222 29.28 -6.42 19.49
CA THR A 222 30.03 -7.21 20.47
C THR A 222 31.38 -7.66 19.91
N GLY A 223 31.41 -8.22 18.70
CA GLY A 223 32.64 -8.66 18.04
C GLY A 223 33.60 -7.51 17.77
N ALA A 224 33.08 -6.34 17.40
CA ALA A 224 33.87 -5.13 17.23
C ALA A 224 34.50 -4.65 18.55
N GLY A 225 33.77 -4.76 19.67
CA GLY A 225 34.31 -4.53 21.02
C GLY A 225 35.49 -5.47 21.32
N GLN A 226 35.32 -6.77 21.09
CA GLN A 226 36.37 -7.77 21.29
C GLN A 226 37.61 -7.52 20.43
N ILE A 227 37.43 -7.10 19.17
CA ILE A 227 38.53 -6.68 18.29
C ILE A 227 39.26 -5.47 18.90
N SER A 228 38.52 -4.46 19.37
CA SER A 228 39.11 -3.27 19.99
C SER A 228 39.98 -3.61 21.21
N ASP A 229 39.49 -4.53 22.06
CA ASP A 229 40.21 -4.99 23.26
C ASP A 229 41.48 -5.76 22.87
N THR A 230 41.38 -6.68 21.90
CA THR A 230 42.51 -7.47 21.39
C THR A 230 43.58 -6.57 20.77
N LEU A 231 43.18 -5.53 20.04
CA LEU A 231 44.09 -4.54 19.45
C LEU A 231 44.72 -3.63 20.51
N THR A 232 44.10 -3.46 21.67
CA THR A 232 44.73 -2.74 22.79
C THR A 232 45.91 -3.57 23.32
N GLN A 233 45.69 -4.87 23.55
CA GLN A 233 46.75 -5.80 23.97
C GLN A 233 47.87 -5.92 22.92
N LEU A 234 47.53 -5.98 21.63
CA LEU A 234 48.52 -6.04 20.56
C LEU A 234 49.39 -4.78 20.49
N SER A 235 48.79 -3.61 20.69
CA SER A 235 49.51 -2.34 20.73
C SER A 235 50.47 -2.27 21.92
N GLU A 236 50.07 -2.77 23.10
CA GLU A 236 50.93 -2.87 24.27
C GLU A 236 52.11 -3.82 24.03
N ALA A 237 51.84 -5.00 23.44
CA ALA A 237 52.88 -5.97 23.10
C ALA A 237 53.87 -5.42 22.04
N ALA A 238 53.39 -4.68 21.04
CA ALA A 238 54.24 -4.01 20.06
C ALA A 238 55.15 -2.95 20.72
N GLN A 239 54.59 -2.15 21.65
CA GLN A 239 55.37 -1.16 22.41
C GLN A 239 56.44 -1.82 23.27
N GLN A 240 56.11 -2.89 24.00
CA GLN A 240 57.08 -3.67 24.78
C GLN A 240 58.17 -4.30 23.90
N THR A 241 57.82 -4.72 22.69
CA THR A 241 58.78 -5.24 21.71
C THR A 241 59.76 -4.15 21.27
N VAL A 242 59.27 -2.94 20.96
CA VAL A 242 60.14 -1.80 20.63
C VAL A 242 61.09 -1.47 21.78
N GLU A 243 60.61 -1.47 23.02
CA GLU A 243 61.44 -1.23 24.21
C GLU A 243 62.52 -2.32 24.40
N SER A 244 62.14 -3.60 24.25
CA SER A 244 63.05 -4.74 24.36
C SER A 244 64.13 -4.72 23.26
N LEU A 245 63.78 -4.31 22.05
CA LEU A 245 64.73 -4.16 20.93
C LEU A 245 65.68 -2.98 21.13
N GLN A 246 65.20 -1.90 21.76
CA GLN A 246 66.06 -0.78 22.15
C GLN A 246 67.09 -1.23 23.20
N GLN A 247 66.69 -2.00 24.21
CA GLN A 247 67.63 -2.61 25.16
C GLN A 247 68.60 -3.59 24.49
N SER A 248 68.12 -4.41 23.57
CA SER A 248 68.96 -5.33 22.79
C SER A 248 70.01 -4.57 21.98
N THR A 249 69.63 -3.45 21.37
CA THR A 249 70.55 -2.59 20.60
C THR A 249 71.65 -2.01 21.49
N LEU A 250 71.31 -1.55 22.70
CA LEU A 250 72.30 -1.09 23.69
C LEU A 250 73.28 -2.19 24.09
N ALA A 251 72.79 -3.40 24.36
CA ALA A 251 73.64 -4.54 24.69
C ALA A 251 74.54 -4.97 23.51
N ILE A 252 74.02 -4.87 22.28
CA ILE A 252 74.79 -5.15 21.06
C ILE A 252 75.92 -4.13 20.89
N ASP A 253 75.67 -2.84 21.15
CA ASP A 253 76.70 -1.80 21.09
C ASP A 253 77.80 -2.03 22.14
N GLU A 254 77.43 -2.42 23.36
CA GLU A 254 78.38 -2.79 24.42
C GLU A 254 79.22 -4.02 24.02
N LEU A 255 78.57 -5.07 23.48
CA LEU A 255 79.27 -6.24 22.95
C LEU A 255 80.22 -5.90 21.79
N ASN A 256 79.84 -4.98 20.91
CA ASN A 256 80.69 -4.47 19.84
C ASN A 256 81.93 -3.78 20.41
N GLN A 257 81.75 -2.94 21.44
CA GLN A 257 82.85 -2.26 22.12
C GLN A 257 83.81 -3.24 22.80
N VAL A 258 83.28 -4.21 23.54
CA VAL A 258 84.08 -5.26 24.21
C VAL A 258 84.83 -6.11 23.18
N SER A 259 84.15 -6.59 22.14
CA SER A 259 84.74 -7.38 21.05
C SER A 259 85.85 -6.61 20.32
N GLY A 260 85.64 -5.32 20.04
CA GLY A 260 86.64 -4.43 19.46
C GLY A 260 87.86 -4.23 20.36
N GLY A 261 87.65 -4.00 21.66
CA GLY A 261 88.71 -3.89 22.66
C GLY A 261 89.53 -5.18 22.81
N MET A 262 88.85 -6.33 22.76
CA MET A 262 89.49 -7.65 22.81
C MET A 262 90.32 -7.92 21.54
N ARG A 263 89.82 -7.53 20.37
CA ARG A 263 90.57 -7.57 19.09
C ARG A 263 91.84 -6.71 19.13
N SER A 264 91.75 -5.49 19.69
CA SER A 264 92.87 -4.57 19.88
C SER A 264 93.92 -5.11 20.86
N SER A 265 93.47 -5.74 21.95
CA SER A 265 94.36 -6.41 22.91
C SER A 265 95.11 -7.58 22.27
N ILE A 266 94.42 -8.44 21.51
CA ILE A 266 95.05 -9.57 20.81
C ILE A 266 96.04 -9.10 19.73
N SER A 267 95.73 -8.04 18.98
CA SER A 267 96.65 -7.51 17.97
C SER A 267 97.91 -6.90 18.61
N ARG A 268 97.80 -6.24 19.77
CA ARG A 268 98.96 -5.81 20.56
C ARG A 268 99.86 -6.96 21.02
N PHE A 269 99.27 -8.09 21.45
CA PHE A 269 100.05 -9.27 21.84
C PHE A 269 100.73 -9.95 20.64
N LYS A 270 100.07 -10.02 19.47
CA LYS A 270 100.68 -10.56 18.24
C LYS A 270 101.82 -9.70 17.66
N LEU A 271 101.88 -8.41 17.98
CA LEU A 271 102.96 -7.50 17.57
C LEU A 271 104.18 -7.55 18.51
N ARG A 272 104.06 -8.22 19.67
CA ARG A 272 105.12 -8.35 20.69
C ARG A 272 105.70 -9.76 20.81
N ALA A 273 105.34 -10.66 19.90
CA ALA A 273 105.95 -11.99 19.74
C ALA A 273 106.68 -12.05 18.40
#